data_AF-A0A4U2E8U2-F1
#
_entry.id   AF-A0A4U2E8U2-F1
#
_cell.length_a   1.000
_cell.length_b   1.000
_cell.length_c   1.000
_cell.angle_alpha   90.00
_cell.angle_beta   90.00
_cell.angle_gamma   90.00
#
_symmetry.space_group_name_H-M   'P 1'
#
loop_
_entity.id
_entity.type
_entity.pdbx_description
1 polymer ?
#
loop_
_entity_poly.entity_id
_entity_poly.type
_entity_poly.pdbx_seq_one_letter_code
_entity_poly.pdbx_strand_id
1 'polypeptide(L)'
;SGLGSAEAPSYDVIQDFDASPDTDAIDLSGILGSLGLNTGLGATQYLDLEESGEGVTISIKPNGDEDVQQNILLADVTYDDLYQGDSSSALEAQILQKMIEDNNLTL
;
A
#
# COMPACT_ATOMS: atom_id res chain seq x y z
N SER A 1 11.20 16.29 2.77
CA SER A 1 10.21 15.22 2.59
C SER A 1 10.88 14.10 1.83
N GLY A 2 10.62 12.83 2.17
CA GLY A 2 11.08 11.67 1.40
C GLY A 2 10.28 11.44 0.11
N LEU A 3 9.08 12.04 0.02
CA LEU A 3 8.25 12.04 -1.17
C LEU A 3 8.95 12.68 -2.37
N GLY A 4 8.80 12.03 -3.53
CA GLY A 4 9.24 12.52 -4.82
C GLY A 4 8.20 13.44 -5.46
N SER A 5 8.09 13.36 -6.78
CA SER A 5 7.13 14.10 -7.61
C SER A 5 6.54 13.19 -8.68
N ALA A 6 5.45 13.58 -9.33
CA ALA A 6 4.87 12.79 -10.42
C ALA A 6 5.88 12.48 -11.56
N GLU A 7 6.78 13.42 -11.87
CA GLU A 7 7.81 13.23 -12.91
C GLU A 7 9.04 12.44 -12.42
N ALA A 8 9.23 12.36 -11.11
CA ALA A 8 10.34 11.65 -10.47
C ALA A 8 9.87 11.09 -9.12
N PRO A 9 9.10 9.99 -9.11
CA PRO A 9 8.64 9.37 -7.87
C PRO A 9 9.83 8.86 -7.08
N SER A 10 9.76 8.99 -5.75
CA SER A 10 10.70 8.31 -4.86
C SER A 10 10.42 6.81 -4.85
N TYR A 11 11.44 6.01 -4.56
CA TYR A 11 11.33 4.56 -4.52
C TYR A 11 12.08 4.01 -3.32
N ASP A 12 11.34 3.34 -2.43
CA ASP A 12 11.88 2.68 -1.24
C ASP A 12 11.61 1.17 -1.31
N VAL A 13 12.45 0.39 -0.62
CA VAL A 13 12.33 -1.07 -0.54
C VAL A 13 12.32 -1.48 0.92
N ILE A 14 11.33 -2.28 1.32
CA ILE A 14 11.23 -2.94 2.62
C ILE A 14 11.50 -4.43 2.39
N GLN A 15 12.55 -4.95 3.01
CA GLN A 15 13.10 -6.28 2.70
C GLN A 15 12.49 -7.42 3.53
N ASP A 16 11.83 -7.11 4.64
CA ASP A 16 11.43 -8.07 5.66
C ASP A 16 10.08 -7.73 6.29
N PHE A 17 9.15 -7.16 5.50
CA PHE A 17 7.81 -6.80 5.97
C PHE A 17 7.02 -8.03 6.42
N ASP A 18 6.66 -8.09 7.70
CA ASP A 18 5.73 -9.09 8.23
C ASP A 18 4.28 -8.65 7.99
N ALA A 19 3.61 -9.32 7.05
CA ALA A 19 2.21 -9.04 6.72
C ALA A 19 1.22 -9.66 7.73
N SER A 20 1.69 -10.38 8.77
CA SER A 20 0.79 -10.98 9.76
C SER A 20 0.04 -9.89 10.54
N PRO A 21 -1.19 -10.17 11.04
CA PRO A 21 -1.96 -9.18 11.77
C PRO A 21 -1.23 -8.68 13.02
N ASP A 22 -1.32 -7.37 13.27
CA ASP A 22 -0.74 -6.67 14.42
C ASP A 22 0.81 -6.78 14.53
N THR A 23 1.51 -6.94 13.41
CA THR A 23 2.99 -7.00 13.37
C THR A 23 3.61 -5.72 12.80
N ASP A 24 4.09 -5.74 11.55
CA ASP A 24 4.64 -4.56 10.89
C ASP A 24 3.52 -3.69 10.31
N ALA A 25 3.75 -2.37 10.29
CA ALA A 25 2.77 -1.41 9.82
C ALA A 25 3.41 -0.31 8.96
N ILE A 26 2.73 0.01 7.87
CA ILE A 26 3.03 1.17 7.02
C ILE A 26 2.09 2.29 7.44
N ASP A 27 2.65 3.37 7.99
CA ASP A 27 1.88 4.56 8.38
C ASP A 27 2.00 5.66 7.30
N LEU A 28 0.89 5.89 6.59
CA LEU A 28 0.76 6.93 5.57
C LEU A 28 -0.07 8.13 6.06
N SER A 29 -0.42 8.20 7.35
CA SER A 29 -1.25 9.29 7.90
C SER A 29 -0.63 10.67 7.73
N GLY A 30 0.70 10.76 7.69
CA GLY A 30 1.43 11.99 7.38
C GLY A 30 1.28 12.48 5.93
N ILE A 31 0.81 11.62 5.03
CA ILE A 31 0.65 11.88 3.59
C ILE A 31 -0.83 11.98 3.22
N LEU A 32 -1.65 11.03 3.71
CA LEU A 32 -3.04 10.85 3.31
C LEU A 32 -4.06 11.15 4.43
N GLY A 33 -3.62 11.37 5.67
CA GLY A 33 -4.53 11.47 6.83
C GLY A 33 -5.52 12.63 6.80
N SER A 34 -5.23 13.71 6.06
CA SER A 34 -6.20 14.80 5.88
C SER A 34 -7.40 14.41 5.02
N LEU A 35 -7.34 13.28 4.31
CA LEU A 35 -8.41 12.78 3.44
C LEU A 35 -9.46 11.97 4.21
N GLY A 36 -9.17 11.54 5.45
CA GLY A 36 -10.10 10.79 6.29
C GLY A 36 -10.45 9.41 5.73
N LEU A 37 -9.50 8.76 5.05
CA LEU A 37 -9.68 7.43 4.47
C LEU A 37 -9.74 6.37 5.56
N ASN A 38 -10.78 5.56 5.55
CA ASN A 38 -10.97 4.48 6.53
C ASN A 38 -11.48 3.17 5.90
N THR A 39 -11.44 3.09 4.57
CA THR A 39 -11.85 1.90 3.82
C THR A 39 -10.90 1.66 2.66
N GLY A 40 -10.68 0.39 2.29
CA GLY A 40 -9.86 0.04 1.14
C GLY A 40 -10.40 0.63 -0.17
N LEU A 41 -11.73 0.69 -0.35
CA LEU A 41 -12.35 1.33 -1.52
C LEU A 41 -12.05 2.83 -1.61
N GLY A 42 -12.01 3.54 -0.47
CA GLY A 42 -11.60 4.95 -0.47
C GLY A 42 -10.10 5.12 -0.77
N ALA A 43 -9.30 4.13 -0.36
CA ALA A 43 -7.86 4.15 -0.53
C ALA A 43 -7.42 3.93 -1.99
N THR A 44 -8.15 3.19 -2.83
CA THR A 44 -7.76 2.91 -4.23
C THR A 44 -7.61 4.17 -5.10
N GLN A 45 -8.22 5.30 -4.72
CA GLN A 45 -8.01 6.58 -5.42
C GLN A 45 -6.60 7.18 -5.18
N TYR A 46 -5.94 6.76 -4.09
CA TYR A 46 -4.67 7.32 -3.62
C TYR A 46 -3.57 6.27 -3.52
N LEU A 47 -3.92 4.99 -3.55
CA LEU A 47 -3.01 3.85 -3.49
C LEU A 47 -3.33 2.89 -4.61
N ASP A 48 -2.30 2.42 -5.32
CA ASP A 48 -2.39 1.24 -6.18
C ASP A 48 -1.43 0.17 -5.66
N LEU A 49 -1.84 -1.09 -5.80
CA LEU A 49 -1.00 -2.25 -5.52
C LEU A 49 -0.63 -2.93 -6.86
N GLU A 50 0.64 -3.31 -6.99
CA GLU A 50 1.11 -4.14 -8.11
C GLU A 50 2.01 -5.26 -7.59
N GLU A 51 1.55 -6.51 -7.72
CA GLU A 51 2.35 -7.70 -7.46
C GLU A 51 3.21 -8.05 -8.68
N SER A 52 4.48 -8.35 -8.41
CA SER A 52 5.46 -8.81 -9.40
C SER A 52 6.30 -9.95 -8.82
N GLY A 53 7.26 -10.46 -9.61
CA GLY A 53 8.22 -11.45 -9.10
C GLY A 53 9.17 -10.94 -8.01
N GLU A 54 9.22 -9.62 -7.78
CA GLU A 54 10.04 -9.01 -6.72
C GLU A 54 9.25 -8.80 -5.41
N GLY A 55 7.92 -8.88 -5.47
CA GLY A 55 7.01 -8.60 -4.35
C GLY A 55 5.88 -7.65 -4.75
N VAL A 56 5.27 -7.01 -3.75
CA VAL A 56 4.16 -6.05 -3.96
C VAL A 56 4.67 -4.61 -3.87
N THR A 57 4.42 -3.82 -4.91
CA THR A 57 4.66 -2.37 -4.90
C THR A 57 3.39 -1.63 -4.49
N ILE A 58 3.51 -0.72 -3.51
CA ILE A 58 2.50 0.26 -3.15
C ILE A 58 2.85 1.58 -3.83
N SER A 59 2.01 2.00 -4.77
CA SER A 59 2.12 3.32 -5.43
C SER A 59 1.27 4.33 -4.68
N ILE A 60 1.87 5.40 -4.17
CA ILE A 60 1.19 6.45 -3.40
C ILE A 60 1.00 7.68 -4.28
N LYS A 61 -0.27 8.10 -4.39
CA LYS A 61 -0.78 9.14 -5.29
C LYS A 61 -1.45 10.26 -4.47
N PRO A 62 -0.71 11.11 -3.72
CA PRO A 62 -1.31 12.04 -2.76
C PRO A 62 -2.31 13.05 -3.36
N ASN A 63 -2.20 13.31 -4.67
CA ASN A 63 -3.07 14.23 -5.40
C ASN A 63 -4.16 13.52 -6.24
N GLY A 64 -4.26 12.18 -6.17
CA GLY A 64 -5.18 11.37 -6.97
C GLY A 64 -4.53 10.63 -8.15
N ASP A 65 -5.35 9.87 -8.90
CA ASP A 65 -5.00 8.71 -9.74
C ASP A 65 -3.80 8.77 -10.71
N GLU A 66 -3.30 9.94 -11.09
CA GLU A 66 -2.20 10.05 -12.07
C GLU A 66 -0.87 10.59 -11.48
N ASP A 67 -0.86 10.99 -10.20
CA ASP A 67 0.26 11.68 -9.56
C ASP A 67 1.01 10.78 -8.56
N VAL A 68 1.58 9.67 -9.02
CA VAL A 68 2.42 8.81 -8.17
C VAL A 68 3.64 9.61 -7.71
N GLN A 69 3.82 9.80 -6.40
CA GLN A 69 4.97 10.52 -5.84
C GLN A 69 5.92 9.62 -5.06
N GLN A 70 5.47 8.43 -4.69
CA GLN A 70 6.24 7.46 -3.93
C GLN A 70 5.82 6.06 -4.34
N ASN A 71 6.80 5.19 -4.51
CA ASN A 71 6.62 3.75 -4.59
C ASN A 71 7.31 3.10 -3.39
N ILE A 72 6.69 2.09 -2.81
CA ILE A 72 7.28 1.26 -1.77
C ILE A 72 7.16 -0.18 -2.23
N LEU A 73 8.29 -0.84 -2.49
CA LEU A 73 8.31 -2.28 -2.72
C LEU A 73 8.39 -3.02 -1.38
N LEU A 74 7.43 -3.89 -1.13
CA LEU A 74 7.48 -4.92 -0.10
C LEU A 74 8.09 -6.16 -0.75
N ALA A 75 9.40 -6.33 -0.58
CA ALA A 75 10.13 -7.41 -1.23
C ALA A 75 9.70 -8.77 -0.68
N ASP A 76 9.61 -9.77 -1.54
CA ASP A 76 9.21 -11.15 -1.21
C ASP A 76 7.83 -11.27 -0.52
N VAL A 77 6.98 -10.25 -0.61
CA VAL A 77 5.58 -10.25 -0.15
C VAL A 77 4.65 -10.47 -1.34
N THR A 78 3.63 -11.30 -1.16
CA THR A 78 2.58 -11.57 -2.16
C THR A 78 1.24 -10.95 -1.79
N TYR A 79 0.30 -10.90 -2.73
CA TYR A 79 -1.10 -10.58 -2.42
C TYR A 79 -1.73 -11.59 -1.47
N ASP A 80 -1.34 -12.86 -1.52
CA ASP A 80 -1.85 -13.85 -0.58
C ASP A 80 -1.41 -13.54 0.85
N ASP A 81 -0.18 -13.04 1.02
CA ASP A 81 0.33 -12.59 2.31
C ASP A 81 -0.44 -11.34 2.79
N LEU A 82 -0.60 -10.32 1.96
CA LEU A 82 -1.35 -9.11 2.35
C LEU A 82 -2.86 -9.39 2.59
N TYR A 83 -3.42 -10.38 1.90
CA TYR A 83 -4.81 -10.79 2.04
C TYR A 83 -5.04 -11.82 3.15
N GLN A 84 -3.97 -12.38 3.71
CA GLN A 84 -3.99 -13.46 4.71
C GLN A 84 -4.73 -14.72 4.22
N GLY A 85 -4.57 -15.06 2.94
CA GLY A 85 -5.23 -16.19 2.30
C GLY A 85 -5.20 -16.08 0.77
N ASP A 86 -5.88 -17.01 0.09
CA ASP A 86 -5.95 -17.01 -1.39
C ASP A 86 -6.60 -15.72 -1.93
N SER A 87 -5.79 -14.89 -2.58
CA SER A 87 -6.15 -13.59 -3.14
C SER A 87 -6.58 -13.66 -4.61
N SER A 88 -6.60 -14.84 -5.24
CA SER A 88 -6.85 -15.01 -6.68
C SER A 88 -8.20 -14.44 -7.18
N SER A 89 -9.15 -14.21 -6.27
CA SER A 89 -10.44 -13.58 -6.55
C SER A 89 -10.67 -12.25 -5.81
N ALA A 90 -9.67 -11.78 -5.06
CA ALA A 90 -9.74 -10.53 -4.32
C ALA A 90 -9.49 -9.34 -5.26
N LEU A 91 -10.26 -8.29 -5.05
CA LEU A 91 -9.99 -6.97 -5.62
C LEU A 91 -8.94 -6.25 -4.77
N GLU A 92 -8.18 -5.33 -5.38
CA GLU A 92 -7.23 -4.47 -4.66
C GLU A 92 -7.85 -3.77 -3.45
N ALA A 93 -9.07 -3.22 -3.60
CA ALA A 93 -9.80 -2.60 -2.50
C ALA A 93 -10.02 -3.55 -1.31
N GLN A 94 -10.13 -4.87 -1.54
CA GLN A 94 -10.28 -5.88 -0.48
C GLN A 94 -8.94 -6.20 0.18
N ILE A 95 -7.84 -6.20 -0.58
CA ILE A 95 -6.48 -6.37 -0.04
C ILE A 95 -6.11 -5.17 0.84
N LEU A 96 -6.33 -3.94 0.35
CA LEU A 96 -6.14 -2.72 1.13
C LEU A 96 -7.03 -2.69 2.38
N GLN A 97 -8.30 -3.12 2.26
CA GLN A 97 -9.19 -3.24 3.41
C GLN A 97 -8.64 -4.23 4.45
N LYS A 98 -8.08 -5.35 3.99
CA LYS A 98 -7.49 -6.37 4.87
C LYS A 98 -6.26 -5.83 5.61
N MET A 99 -5.36 -5.13 4.92
CA MET A 99 -4.20 -4.48 5.54
C MET A 99 -4.60 -3.44 6.61
N ILE A 100 -5.69 -2.69 6.39
CA ILE A 100 -6.23 -1.75 7.39
C ILE A 100 -6.80 -2.50 8.60
N GLU A 101 -7.56 -3.57 8.37
CA GLU A 101 -8.18 -4.39 9.43
C GLU A 101 -7.14 -5.13 10.28
N ASP A 102 -6.04 -5.54 9.66
CA ASP A 102 -4.94 -6.26 10.31
C ASP A 102 -3.88 -5.31 10.91
N ASN A 103 -4.12 -4.00 10.90
CA ASN A 103 -3.22 -2.95 11.38
C ASN A 103 -1.85 -2.89 10.66
N ASN A 104 -1.75 -3.47 9.47
CA ASN A 104 -0.55 -3.39 8.62
C ASN A 104 -0.49 -2.11 7.77
N LEU A 105 -1.61 -1.38 7.65
CA LEU A 105 -1.69 -0.08 6.95
C LEU A 105 -2.50 0.93 7.76
N THR A 106 -1.92 2.10 8.04
CA THR A 106 -2.59 3.25 8.66
C THR A 106 -2.67 4.41 7.68
N LEU A 107 -3.85 5.01 7.52
CA LEU A 107 -4.15 6.09 6.58
C LEU A 107 -4.60 7.38 7.25
#